data_AF-A0A143B372-F1
#
_entry.id   AF-A0A143B372-F1
#
_cell.length_a   1.000
_cell.length_b   1.000
_cell.length_c   1.000
_cell.angle_alpha   90.00
_cell.angle_beta   90.00
_cell.angle_gamma   90.00
#
_symmetry.space_group_name_H-M   'P 1'
#
loop_
_entity.id
_entity.type
_entity.pdbx_description
1 polymer ?
#
loop_
_entity_poly.entity_id
_entity_poly.type
_entity_poly.pdbx_seq_one_letter_code
_entity_poly.pdbx_strand_id
1 'polypeptide(L)'
;MAQTSSELRVQLRTHQSEILVGCDECGICVAQCPYLQRSGNPLQIAAALDGATPASLTSAFDCTLCGLCNAVCPQQLPLDDFFLEMRREAVDRHHGAFAAHAPLKNYEKLGTSKRFTLYRLPHDCTTIFFPGCSLSGTRPGGVNQVFSQLQQGDPQVGIVFDCCLKPSHSLGREAYVDSMFSEMRDWLVTQGVKEVLVACPNCQVMFERFGAGLQVRTVWEALADSGLQPQKASGTVTVHDPCVIRNSTPTHAAVRTLLQRQGLTVEEMPNSGPNTVCCGKGGGVDLLQPELAAEWQDLRRREAAGRRTISYCAGCVQALGTQTPTSHLVDILFAPQATLADRKRGAKAPWTYLNRLRLKSAYNRKEGFAVSRERNILPENSSSRKSALKPLILLTLLAAVIATIQFSGADQYLQQEKLQALIADYGVLAPLIYMLIYALAPVLFLPGLPITLVGGLLFGPVWGVVYTIIGATTGSALAFLVARYLARDWVAAKLTGPTWSKLDAEVGQHGWKVVAFTRLIPAFPFNLLNYAFGLTRVGFVPYVVATFVCMLPACIAFIVFSSSLFDLLRGSISPRVLLGIGLVGLVSLLPVLKGKLGGQAIDAKEH
;
A
#
# COMPACT_ATOMS: atom_id res chain seq x y z
N MET A 1 -22.76 -18.93 17.19
CA MET A 1 -24.03 -19.22 16.51
C MET A 1 -24.23 -18.13 15.47
N ALA A 2 -23.84 -18.38 14.21
CA ALA A 2 -24.08 -17.45 13.11
C ALA A 2 -25.30 -17.94 12.34
N GLN A 3 -26.45 -17.31 12.56
CA GLN A 3 -27.54 -17.41 11.62
C GLN A 3 -27.08 -16.76 10.31
N THR A 4 -26.71 -17.57 9.32
CA THR A 4 -26.70 -17.15 7.92
C THR A 4 -28.13 -16.86 7.51
N SER A 5 -28.58 -15.65 7.84
CA SER A 5 -29.75 -15.03 7.24
C SER A 5 -29.53 -14.99 5.73
N SER A 6 -30.37 -15.69 4.95
CA SER A 6 -30.42 -15.52 3.48
C SER A 6 -30.75 -14.09 3.09
N GLU A 7 -31.48 -13.40 3.97
CA GLU A 7 -31.98 -12.05 3.81
C GLU A 7 -30.85 -11.00 3.81
N LEU A 8 -30.90 -10.12 2.79
CA LEU A 8 -30.06 -8.93 2.66
C LEU A 8 -30.31 -7.92 3.79
N ARG A 9 -29.33 -7.07 4.11
CA ARG A 9 -29.51 -5.91 5.02
C ARG A 9 -30.72 -5.07 4.63
N VAL A 10 -31.41 -4.54 5.65
CA VAL A 10 -32.65 -3.76 5.47
C VAL A 10 -32.43 -2.59 4.50
N GLN A 11 -31.38 -1.79 4.72
CA GLN A 11 -31.06 -0.64 3.86
C GLN A 11 -30.75 -1.06 2.43
N LEU A 12 -30.03 -2.18 2.24
CA LEU A 12 -29.74 -2.72 0.91
C LEU A 12 -31.03 -3.12 0.17
N ARG A 13 -31.96 -3.79 0.86
CA ARG A 13 -33.27 -4.17 0.28
C ARG A 13 -34.13 -2.96 -0.05
N THR A 14 -34.13 -1.94 0.81
CA THR A 14 -34.84 -0.69 0.58
C THR A 14 -34.34 -0.03 -0.71
N HIS A 15 -33.03 0.20 -0.84
CA HIS A 15 -32.46 0.81 -2.05
C HIS A 15 -32.62 -0.06 -3.30
N GLN A 16 -32.50 -1.39 -3.16
CA GLN A 16 -32.77 -2.32 -4.26
C GLN A 16 -34.22 -2.16 -4.76
N SER A 17 -35.18 -2.07 -3.85
CA SER A 17 -36.61 -1.94 -4.18
C SER A 17 -36.91 -0.58 -4.83
N GLU A 18 -36.33 0.50 -4.31
CA GLU A 18 -36.43 1.84 -4.89
C GLU A 18 -35.91 1.87 -6.34
N ILE A 19 -34.79 1.19 -6.62
CA ILE A 19 -34.23 1.11 -7.98
C ILE A 19 -35.10 0.24 -8.89
N LEU A 20 -35.55 -0.92 -8.42
CA LEU A 20 -36.39 -1.84 -9.20
C LEU A 20 -37.72 -1.20 -9.64
N VAL A 21 -38.29 -0.35 -8.80
CA VAL A 21 -39.58 0.31 -9.07
C VAL A 21 -39.38 1.66 -9.77
N GLY A 22 -38.35 2.41 -9.40
CA GLY A 22 -38.18 3.80 -9.83
C GLY A 22 -37.28 4.02 -11.04
N CYS A 23 -36.47 3.04 -11.46
CA CYS A 23 -35.59 3.22 -12.61
C CYS A 23 -36.35 3.07 -13.94
N ASP A 24 -36.27 4.10 -14.79
CA ASP A 24 -36.87 4.15 -16.13
C ASP A 24 -35.92 3.75 -17.27
N GLU A 25 -34.73 3.23 -16.92
CA GLU A 25 -33.67 2.84 -17.86
C GLU A 25 -33.23 3.94 -18.85
N CYS A 26 -33.36 5.23 -18.49
CA CYS A 26 -32.97 6.36 -19.36
C CYS A 26 -31.49 6.39 -19.78
N GLY A 27 -30.60 5.65 -19.11
CA GLY A 27 -29.19 5.48 -19.50
C GLY A 27 -28.24 6.66 -19.20
N ILE A 28 -28.75 7.78 -18.66
CA ILE A 28 -27.94 9.00 -18.42
C ILE A 28 -26.76 8.73 -17.48
N CYS A 29 -26.98 7.99 -16.39
CA CYS A 29 -25.92 7.62 -15.44
C CYS A 29 -24.88 6.67 -16.06
N VAL A 30 -25.31 5.78 -16.97
CA VAL A 30 -24.43 4.84 -17.68
C VAL A 30 -23.54 5.61 -18.65
N ALA A 31 -24.09 6.55 -19.41
CA ALA A 31 -23.33 7.35 -20.38
C ALA A 31 -22.15 8.11 -19.75
N GLN A 32 -22.23 8.45 -18.45
CA GLN A 32 -21.24 9.28 -17.76
C GLN A 32 -20.33 8.50 -16.78
N CYS A 33 -20.47 7.17 -16.68
CA CYS A 33 -19.78 6.38 -15.67
C CYS A 33 -19.07 5.16 -16.28
N PRO A 34 -17.72 5.19 -16.40
CA PRO A 34 -16.90 4.04 -16.80
C PRO A 34 -17.28 2.70 -16.13
N TYR A 35 -17.58 2.70 -14.83
CA TYR A 35 -18.02 1.50 -14.12
C TYR A 35 -19.36 0.97 -14.65
N LEU A 36 -20.38 1.82 -14.79
CA LEU A 36 -21.69 1.39 -15.28
C LEU A 36 -21.67 1.00 -16.75
N GLN A 37 -20.81 1.62 -17.57
CA GLN A 37 -20.60 1.22 -18.97
C GLN A 37 -20.10 -0.22 -19.10
N ARG A 38 -19.35 -0.72 -18.11
CA ARG A 38 -18.81 -2.08 -18.10
C ARG A 38 -19.69 -3.08 -17.35
N SER A 39 -20.31 -2.64 -16.24
CA SER A 39 -21.03 -3.52 -15.31
C SER A 39 -22.53 -3.64 -15.59
N GLY A 40 -23.07 -2.81 -16.49
CA GLY A 40 -24.50 -2.75 -16.79
C GLY A 40 -25.22 -1.60 -16.08
N ASN A 41 -26.49 -1.40 -16.43
CA ASN A 41 -27.29 -0.32 -15.87
C ASN A 41 -27.70 -0.64 -14.40
N PRO A 42 -28.04 0.37 -13.58
CA PRO A 42 -28.39 0.13 -12.17
C PRO A 42 -29.59 -0.81 -11.96
N LEU A 43 -30.59 -0.79 -12.85
CA LEU A 43 -31.75 -1.70 -12.75
C LEU A 43 -31.33 -3.16 -12.92
N GLN A 44 -30.48 -3.45 -13.90
CA GLN A 44 -29.92 -4.78 -14.14
C GLN A 44 -29.10 -5.27 -12.95
N ILE A 45 -28.27 -4.40 -12.37
CA ILE A 45 -27.47 -4.73 -11.18
C ILE A 45 -28.39 -5.00 -9.98
N ALA A 46 -29.43 -4.19 -9.78
CA ALA A 46 -30.40 -4.39 -8.69
C ALA A 46 -31.21 -5.68 -8.88
N ALA A 47 -31.61 -6.02 -10.11
CA ALA A 47 -32.34 -7.25 -10.42
C ALA A 47 -31.48 -8.51 -10.26
N ALA A 48 -30.17 -8.42 -10.54
CA ALA A 48 -29.23 -9.53 -10.38
C ALA A 48 -28.71 -9.71 -8.94
N LEU A 49 -29.02 -8.78 -8.03
CA LEU A 49 -28.56 -8.83 -6.65
C LEU A 49 -29.33 -9.86 -5.84
N ASP A 50 -28.66 -10.96 -5.51
CA ASP A 50 -29.20 -12.08 -4.72
C ASP A 50 -28.61 -12.20 -3.31
N GLY A 51 -27.49 -11.52 -3.03
CA GLY A 51 -26.73 -11.63 -1.78
C GLY A 51 -26.03 -12.97 -1.54
N ALA A 52 -26.44 -14.04 -2.23
CA ALA A 52 -25.88 -15.38 -2.10
C ALA A 52 -24.63 -15.55 -2.97
N THR A 53 -24.61 -14.94 -4.16
CA THR A 53 -23.50 -15.04 -5.10
C THR A 53 -22.44 -13.98 -4.76
N PRO A 54 -21.19 -14.33 -4.41
CA PRO A 54 -20.18 -13.33 -4.05
C PRO A 54 -19.95 -12.27 -5.14
N ALA A 55 -20.07 -12.65 -6.41
CA ALA A 55 -19.93 -11.75 -7.55
C ALA A 55 -21.01 -10.65 -7.60
N SER A 56 -22.24 -10.93 -7.14
CA SER A 56 -23.33 -9.96 -7.14
C SER A 56 -23.07 -8.80 -6.16
N LEU A 57 -22.31 -9.04 -5.09
CA LEU A 57 -21.90 -8.04 -4.10
C LEU A 57 -20.54 -7.40 -4.39
N THR A 58 -19.57 -8.21 -4.83
CA THR A 58 -18.18 -7.76 -4.97
C THR A 58 -17.97 -6.84 -6.17
N SER A 59 -18.84 -6.86 -7.18
CA SER A 59 -18.84 -5.91 -8.30
C SER A 59 -18.92 -4.44 -7.84
N ALA A 60 -19.62 -4.17 -6.72
CA ALA A 60 -19.71 -2.84 -6.14
C ALA A 60 -18.35 -2.26 -5.72
N PHE A 61 -17.30 -3.08 -5.56
CA PHE A 61 -15.94 -2.60 -5.26
C PHE A 61 -15.24 -1.92 -6.44
N ASP A 62 -15.78 -2.04 -7.67
CA ASP A 62 -15.31 -1.35 -8.86
C ASP A 62 -15.95 0.05 -9.02
N CYS A 63 -16.99 0.36 -8.23
CA CYS A 63 -17.62 1.69 -8.18
C CYS A 63 -16.78 2.69 -7.37
N THR A 64 -16.59 3.93 -7.81
CA THR A 64 -15.82 4.91 -7.02
C THR A 64 -16.58 5.52 -5.84
N LEU A 65 -17.88 5.24 -5.70
CA LEU A 65 -18.80 5.88 -4.76
C LEU A 65 -18.75 7.42 -4.88
N CYS A 66 -18.75 7.93 -6.12
CA CYS A 66 -18.60 9.36 -6.37
C CYS A 66 -19.94 10.13 -6.36
N GLY A 67 -21.07 9.43 -6.43
CA GLY A 67 -22.41 10.03 -6.44
C GLY A 67 -22.82 10.72 -7.75
N LEU A 68 -22.07 10.57 -8.85
CA LEU A 68 -22.44 11.21 -10.13
C LEU A 68 -23.74 10.64 -10.67
N CYS A 69 -23.91 9.33 -10.54
CA CYS A 69 -25.12 8.63 -10.94
C CYS A 69 -26.36 9.18 -10.23
N ASN A 70 -26.29 9.52 -8.94
CA ASN A 70 -27.40 10.16 -8.21
C ASN A 70 -27.67 11.56 -8.74
N ALA A 71 -26.61 12.36 -8.92
CA ALA A 71 -26.74 13.76 -9.34
C ALA A 71 -27.38 13.93 -10.73
N VAL A 72 -27.16 12.96 -11.63
CA VAL A 72 -27.70 12.99 -13.00
C VAL A 72 -28.95 12.12 -13.17
N CYS A 73 -29.43 11.45 -12.12
CA CYS A 73 -30.62 10.60 -12.18
C CYS A 73 -31.88 11.47 -12.14
N PRO A 74 -32.73 11.46 -13.19
CA PRO A 74 -33.99 12.22 -13.18
C PRO A 74 -34.94 11.79 -12.04
N GLN A 75 -34.87 10.50 -11.68
CA GLN A 75 -35.70 9.87 -10.66
C GLN A 75 -35.10 10.00 -9.25
N GLN A 76 -33.94 10.67 -9.11
CA GLN A 76 -33.26 10.92 -7.82
C GLN A 76 -32.99 9.66 -6.99
N LEU A 77 -32.70 8.53 -7.66
CA LEU A 77 -32.44 7.26 -7.00
C LEU A 77 -31.12 7.28 -6.19
N PRO A 78 -31.05 6.59 -5.03
CA PRO A 78 -29.87 6.57 -4.15
C PRO A 78 -28.81 5.57 -4.62
N LEU A 79 -28.29 5.78 -5.82
CA LEU A 79 -27.44 4.79 -6.51
C LEU A 79 -26.09 4.55 -5.82
N ASP A 80 -25.42 5.58 -5.32
CA ASP A 80 -24.14 5.42 -4.61
C ASP A 80 -24.30 4.82 -3.21
N ASP A 81 -25.34 5.18 -2.46
CA ASP A 81 -25.70 4.54 -1.19
C ASP A 81 -26.08 3.07 -1.40
N PHE A 82 -26.78 2.72 -2.50
CA PHE A 82 -27.01 1.33 -2.90
C PHE A 82 -25.68 0.56 -3.06
N PHE A 83 -24.71 1.10 -3.81
CA PHE A 83 -23.40 0.45 -3.96
C PHE A 83 -22.60 0.40 -2.65
N LEU A 84 -22.76 1.38 -1.76
CA LEU A 84 -22.14 1.34 -0.44
C LEU A 84 -22.75 0.22 0.43
N GLU A 85 -24.07 0.05 0.42
CA GLU A 85 -24.74 -1.04 1.13
C GLU A 85 -24.36 -2.41 0.57
N MET A 86 -24.21 -2.56 -0.76
CA MET A 86 -23.65 -3.79 -1.35
C MET A 86 -22.27 -4.12 -0.79
N ARG A 87 -21.40 -3.12 -0.60
CA ARG A 87 -20.07 -3.33 0.02
C ARG A 87 -20.18 -3.71 1.49
N ARG A 88 -21.12 -3.13 2.24
CA ARG A 88 -21.37 -3.46 3.66
C ARG A 88 -21.83 -4.90 3.79
N GLU A 89 -22.84 -5.30 3.00
CA GLU A 89 -23.30 -6.69 2.91
C GLU A 89 -22.15 -7.64 2.54
N ALA A 90 -21.31 -7.27 1.57
CA ALA A 90 -20.14 -8.06 1.20
C ALA A 90 -19.16 -8.25 2.36
N VAL A 91 -18.95 -7.22 3.19
CA VAL A 91 -18.06 -7.31 4.36
C VAL A 91 -18.66 -8.21 5.43
N ASP A 92 -19.95 -8.08 5.71
CA ASP A 92 -20.67 -8.87 6.70
C ASP A 92 -20.68 -10.36 6.32
N ARG A 93 -20.83 -10.66 5.03
CA ARG A 93 -20.74 -12.02 4.45
C ARG A 93 -19.32 -12.50 4.19
N HIS A 94 -18.30 -11.73 4.58
CA HIS A 94 -16.87 -12.06 4.40
C HIS A 94 -16.39 -12.15 2.93
N HIS A 95 -17.10 -11.55 1.99
CA HIS A 95 -16.71 -11.42 0.58
C HIS A 95 -15.91 -10.14 0.27
N GLY A 96 -16.00 -9.10 1.12
CA GLY A 96 -15.33 -7.80 0.91
C GLY A 96 -13.83 -7.74 1.28
N ALA A 97 -13.21 -8.87 1.61
CA ALA A 97 -11.86 -8.93 2.17
C ALA A 97 -10.75 -9.03 1.10
N PHE A 98 -10.52 -7.97 0.34
CA PHE A 98 -9.46 -7.95 -0.68
C PHE A 98 -8.06 -7.69 -0.08
N ALA A 99 -7.07 -8.47 -0.52
CA ALA A 99 -5.66 -8.27 -0.18
C ALA A 99 -5.11 -6.95 -0.75
N ALA A 100 -5.57 -6.54 -1.94
CA ALA A 100 -5.19 -5.29 -2.59
C ALA A 100 -5.53 -4.04 -1.75
N HIS A 101 -6.52 -4.11 -0.85
CA HIS A 101 -6.85 -3.02 0.07
C HIS A 101 -5.91 -2.92 1.28
N ALA A 102 -4.93 -3.82 1.44
CA ALA A 102 -4.01 -3.80 2.57
C ALA A 102 -3.23 -2.48 2.72
N PRO A 103 -2.68 -1.85 1.66
CA PRO A 103 -1.99 -0.56 1.79
C PRO A 103 -2.90 0.53 2.36
N LEU A 104 -4.14 0.59 1.90
CA LEU A 104 -5.14 1.56 2.34
C LEU A 104 -5.57 1.34 3.80
N LYS A 105 -5.86 0.08 4.17
CA LYS A 105 -6.17 -0.30 5.56
C LYS A 105 -5.01 -0.04 6.51
N ASN A 106 -3.77 -0.32 6.08
CA ASN A 106 -2.57 -0.06 6.87
C ASN A 106 -2.31 1.44 7.05
N TYR A 107 -2.53 2.24 6.01
CA TYR A 107 -2.43 3.70 6.09
C TYR A 107 -3.42 4.27 7.11
N GLU A 108 -4.67 3.82 7.10
CA GLU A 108 -5.69 4.21 8.07
C GLU A 108 -5.36 3.75 9.48
N LYS A 109 -4.98 2.46 9.66
CA LYS A 109 -4.57 1.89 10.96
C LYS A 109 -3.40 2.66 11.58
N LEU A 110 -2.40 3.02 10.79
CA LEU A 110 -1.32 3.88 11.26
C LEU A 110 -1.84 5.27 11.60
N GLY A 111 -2.75 5.79 10.77
CA GLY A 111 -3.33 7.11 10.93
C GLY A 111 -4.13 7.31 12.21
N THR A 112 -4.77 6.26 12.74
CA THR A 112 -5.48 6.26 14.03
C THR A 112 -4.61 5.81 15.20
N SER A 113 -3.37 5.39 14.96
CA SER A 113 -2.49 4.93 16.03
C SER A 113 -2.00 6.09 16.89
N LYS A 114 -1.70 5.80 18.16
CA LYS A 114 -1.03 6.72 19.10
C LYS A 114 0.15 7.47 18.47
N ARG A 115 0.92 6.84 17.57
CA ARG A 115 2.09 7.46 16.93
C ARG A 115 1.76 8.63 16.00
N PHE A 116 0.58 8.62 15.38
CA PHE A 116 0.19 9.61 14.37
C PHE A 116 -0.98 10.49 14.80
N THR A 117 -1.56 10.22 15.97
CA THR A 117 -2.62 11.02 16.55
C THR A 117 -2.10 11.97 17.60
N LEU A 118 -2.66 13.18 17.63
CA LEU A 118 -2.42 14.19 18.65
C LEU A 118 -3.52 15.25 18.60
N TYR A 119 -4.09 15.55 19.76
CA TYR A 119 -5.14 16.53 19.97
C TYR A 119 -4.54 17.61 20.87
N ARG A 120 -4.62 18.87 20.45
CA ARG A 120 -4.10 20.03 21.19
C ARG A 120 -5.18 21.10 21.23
N LEU A 121 -5.79 21.28 22.40
CA LEU A 121 -6.88 22.24 22.60
C LEU A 121 -6.44 23.34 23.58
N PRO A 122 -6.55 24.63 23.21
CA PRO A 122 -6.41 25.76 24.15
C PRO A 122 -7.48 25.76 25.25
N HIS A 123 -7.33 26.66 26.23
CA HIS A 123 -8.42 26.94 27.18
C HIS A 123 -9.65 27.46 26.42
N ASP A 124 -10.83 27.01 26.83
CA ASP A 124 -12.13 27.40 26.25
C ASP A 124 -12.27 27.13 24.73
N CYS A 125 -11.50 26.16 24.23
CA CYS A 125 -11.50 25.76 22.82
C CYS A 125 -12.88 25.24 22.37
N THR A 126 -13.58 26.01 21.54
CA THR A 126 -14.85 25.59 20.92
C THR A 126 -14.72 25.20 19.44
N THR A 127 -13.64 25.59 18.78
CA THR A 127 -13.39 25.28 17.37
C THR A 127 -12.05 24.56 17.20
N ILE A 128 -12.02 23.51 16.38
CA ILE A 128 -10.77 22.81 16.04
C ILE A 128 -10.48 22.83 14.55
N PHE A 129 -9.20 22.82 14.21
CA PHE A 129 -8.72 22.52 12.88
C PHE A 129 -8.36 21.03 12.73
N PHE A 130 -9.02 20.36 11.79
CA PHE A 130 -8.76 18.97 11.40
C PHE A 130 -8.16 18.92 9.98
N PRO A 131 -6.82 18.96 9.83
CA PRO A 131 -6.17 18.95 8.52
C PRO A 131 -6.33 17.63 7.76
N GLY A 132 -6.67 16.55 8.46
CA GLY A 132 -6.72 15.20 7.91
C GLY A 132 -5.33 14.57 7.73
N CYS A 133 -5.31 13.27 7.49
CA CYS A 133 -4.09 12.46 7.48
C CYS A 133 -3.17 12.74 6.28
N SER A 134 -3.74 12.85 5.06
CA SER A 134 -2.96 12.97 3.82
C SER A 134 -2.37 14.36 3.63
N LEU A 135 -3.08 15.43 4.00
CA LEU A 135 -2.55 16.79 3.92
C LEU A 135 -1.36 16.97 4.88
N SER A 136 -1.51 16.48 6.12
CA SER A 136 -0.45 16.49 7.13
C SER A 136 0.82 15.78 6.69
N GLY A 137 0.71 14.70 5.90
CA GLY A 137 1.89 14.00 5.37
C GLY A 137 2.48 14.63 4.12
N THR A 138 1.62 15.02 3.17
CA THR A 138 2.08 15.53 1.88
C THR A 138 2.58 16.98 1.97
N ARG A 139 1.98 17.81 2.83
CA ARG A 139 2.17 19.27 2.90
C ARG A 139 2.15 19.80 4.34
N PRO A 140 3.05 19.31 5.23
CA PRO A 140 3.08 19.73 6.63
C PRO A 140 3.27 21.25 6.81
N GLY A 141 4.07 21.90 5.95
CA GLY A 141 4.24 23.36 5.98
C GLY A 141 2.95 24.12 5.67
N GLY A 142 2.14 23.61 4.72
CA GLY A 142 0.83 24.18 4.42
C GLY A 142 -0.16 24.04 5.58
N VAL A 143 -0.12 22.92 6.31
CA VAL A 143 -0.90 22.73 7.54
C VAL A 143 -0.52 23.77 8.60
N ASN A 144 0.77 24.01 8.82
CA ASN A 144 1.23 25.04 9.76
C ASN A 144 0.76 26.45 9.35
N GLN A 145 0.84 26.77 8.06
CA GLN A 145 0.42 28.07 7.54
C GLN A 145 -1.09 28.29 7.71
N VAL A 146 -1.91 27.30 7.35
CA VAL A 146 -3.36 27.34 7.56
C VAL A 146 -3.69 27.52 9.04
N PHE A 147 -3.09 26.69 9.92
CA PHE A 147 -3.35 26.80 11.36
C PHE A 147 -2.93 28.15 11.93
N SER A 148 -1.80 28.70 11.48
CA SER A 148 -1.35 30.02 11.89
C SER A 148 -2.33 31.13 11.46
N GLN A 149 -2.93 31.02 10.28
CA GLN A 149 -3.95 31.97 9.83
C GLN A 149 -5.23 31.87 10.66
N LEU A 150 -5.64 30.66 11.04
CA LEU A 150 -6.78 30.46 11.94
C LEU A 150 -6.52 31.06 13.32
N GLN A 151 -5.34 30.80 13.90
CA GLN A 151 -4.98 31.34 15.22
C GLN A 151 -4.81 32.87 15.25
N GLN A 152 -4.56 33.51 14.10
CA GLN A 152 -4.55 34.97 14.00
C GLN A 152 -5.96 35.56 14.11
N GLY A 153 -6.98 34.85 13.61
CA GLY A 153 -8.38 35.24 13.73
C GLY A 153 -8.99 34.86 15.09
N ASP A 154 -8.64 33.68 15.59
CA ASP A 154 -9.08 33.18 16.89
C ASP A 154 -7.97 32.35 17.58
N PRO A 155 -7.31 32.89 18.62
CA PRO A 155 -6.27 32.19 19.37
C PRO A 155 -6.73 30.90 20.06
N GLN A 156 -8.04 30.73 20.29
CA GLN A 156 -8.61 29.56 20.98
C GLN A 156 -8.82 28.36 20.05
N VAL A 157 -8.58 28.49 18.73
CA VAL A 157 -8.69 27.38 17.79
C VAL A 157 -7.67 26.28 18.13
N GLY A 158 -8.17 25.08 18.39
CA GLY A 158 -7.37 23.87 18.61
C GLY A 158 -6.96 23.18 17.31
N ILE A 159 -6.09 22.18 17.40
CA ILE A 159 -5.70 21.35 16.26
C ILE A 159 -5.73 19.87 16.60
N VAL A 160 -6.24 19.07 15.66
CA VAL A 160 -6.38 17.61 15.82
C VAL A 160 -5.78 16.88 14.63
N PHE A 161 -4.70 16.16 14.88
CA PHE A 161 -4.15 15.19 13.95
C PHE A 161 -4.81 13.84 14.20
N ASP A 162 -5.68 13.40 13.30
CA ASP A 162 -6.24 12.04 13.30
C ASP A 162 -6.65 11.63 11.86
N CYS A 163 -7.21 10.43 11.71
CA CYS A 163 -7.83 9.92 10.50
C CYS A 163 -9.35 9.92 10.63
N CYS A 164 -10.04 10.47 9.62
CA CYS A 164 -11.51 10.49 9.57
C CYS A 164 -12.15 9.14 9.19
N LEU A 165 -11.36 8.10 8.92
CA LEU A 165 -11.84 6.75 8.58
C LEU A 165 -12.62 6.61 7.26
N LYS A 166 -12.56 7.60 6.37
CA LYS A 166 -13.17 7.52 5.03
C LYS A 166 -12.77 6.26 4.26
N PRO A 167 -11.52 5.77 4.29
CA PRO A 167 -11.17 4.52 3.62
C PRO A 167 -12.01 3.33 4.09
N SER A 168 -12.09 3.08 5.40
CA SER A 168 -12.92 2.00 5.93
C SER A 168 -14.40 2.18 5.65
N HIS A 169 -14.91 3.41 5.73
CA HIS A 169 -16.28 3.73 5.34
C HIS A 169 -16.55 3.31 3.90
N SER A 170 -15.67 3.71 2.98
CA SER A 170 -15.82 3.40 1.55
C SER A 170 -15.64 1.91 1.24
N LEU A 171 -14.93 1.17 2.10
CA LEU A 171 -14.76 -0.28 1.98
C LEU A 171 -15.88 -1.08 2.66
N GLY A 172 -16.94 -0.43 3.16
CA GLY A 172 -18.08 -1.09 3.80
C GLY A 172 -17.81 -1.58 5.22
N ARG A 173 -16.72 -1.16 5.88
CA ARG A 173 -16.35 -1.58 7.24
C ARG A 173 -17.09 -0.77 8.30
N GLU A 174 -18.42 -0.80 8.25
CA GLU A 174 -19.30 0.06 9.05
C GLU A 174 -19.03 -0.04 10.57
N ALA A 175 -19.10 -1.24 11.15
CA ALA A 175 -18.90 -1.42 12.59
C ALA A 175 -17.53 -0.88 13.08
N TYR A 176 -16.49 -0.96 12.24
CA TYR A 176 -15.18 -0.39 12.55
C TYR A 176 -15.21 1.14 12.56
N VAL A 177 -15.92 1.75 11.60
CA VAL A 177 -16.09 3.20 11.50
C VAL A 177 -16.92 3.71 12.66
N ASP A 178 -18.04 3.08 12.97
CA ASP A 178 -18.93 3.53 14.05
C ASP A 178 -18.22 3.54 15.40
N SER A 179 -17.49 2.47 15.71
CA SER A 179 -16.68 2.37 16.93
C SER A 179 -15.60 3.45 16.99
N MET A 180 -14.79 3.57 15.93
CA MET A 180 -13.63 4.45 15.96
C MET A 180 -13.98 5.94 15.73
N PHE A 181 -15.02 6.27 14.97
CA PHE A 181 -15.41 7.66 14.75
C PHE A 181 -16.17 8.21 15.95
N SER A 182 -17.14 7.46 16.50
CA SER A 182 -17.94 7.89 17.65
C SER A 182 -17.06 8.22 18.84
N GLU A 183 -16.06 7.40 19.13
CA GLU A 183 -15.10 7.66 20.20
C GLU A 183 -14.38 9.01 20.06
N MET A 184 -13.93 9.35 18.85
CA MET A 184 -13.28 10.64 18.59
C MET A 184 -14.28 11.78 18.75
N ARG A 185 -15.47 11.66 18.16
CA ARG A 185 -16.54 12.66 18.22
C ARG A 185 -16.96 12.91 19.67
N ASP A 186 -17.32 11.87 20.41
CA ASP A 186 -17.85 11.97 21.76
C ASP A 186 -16.84 12.64 22.70
N TRP A 187 -15.56 12.31 22.53
CA TRP A 187 -14.50 12.99 23.27
C TRP A 187 -14.42 14.48 22.91
N LEU A 188 -14.44 14.85 21.63
CA LEU A 188 -14.41 16.25 21.19
C LEU A 188 -15.61 17.05 21.76
N VAL A 189 -16.82 16.51 21.63
CA VAL A 189 -18.04 17.10 22.19
C VAL A 189 -17.94 17.25 23.71
N THR A 190 -17.43 16.24 24.42
CA THR A 190 -17.23 16.29 25.88
C THR A 190 -16.20 17.35 26.29
N GLN A 191 -15.22 17.66 25.44
CA GLN A 191 -14.27 18.77 25.68
C GLN A 191 -14.85 20.15 25.36
N GLY A 192 -16.11 20.25 24.92
CA GLY A 192 -16.77 21.52 24.60
C GLY A 192 -16.52 22.00 23.17
N VAL A 193 -15.95 21.17 22.29
CA VAL A 193 -15.82 21.49 20.86
C VAL A 193 -17.21 21.52 20.23
N LYS A 194 -17.50 22.58 19.48
CA LYS A 194 -18.76 22.85 18.78
C LYS A 194 -18.58 22.87 17.27
N GLU A 195 -17.41 23.28 16.77
CA GLU A 195 -17.13 23.39 15.33
C GLU A 195 -15.83 22.67 14.95
N VAL A 196 -15.86 21.98 13.79
CA VAL A 196 -14.70 21.35 13.20
C VAL A 196 -14.42 21.94 11.82
N LEU A 197 -13.31 22.65 11.70
CA LEU A 197 -12.77 23.16 10.44
C LEU A 197 -11.96 22.07 9.75
N VAL A 198 -12.44 21.56 8.62
CA VAL A 198 -11.80 20.47 7.88
C VAL A 198 -11.07 20.98 6.63
N ALA A 199 -9.87 20.47 6.35
CA ALA A 199 -9.15 20.80 5.11
C ALA A 199 -9.40 19.81 3.96
N CYS A 200 -10.01 18.66 4.27
CA CYS A 200 -10.15 17.55 3.34
C CYS A 200 -11.65 17.25 3.11
N PRO A 201 -12.12 17.19 1.86
CA PRO A 201 -13.51 16.85 1.54
C PRO A 201 -13.97 15.51 2.10
N ASN A 202 -13.06 14.54 2.16
CA ASN A 202 -13.36 13.25 2.77
C ASN A 202 -13.58 13.37 4.28
N CYS A 203 -12.89 14.29 4.96
CA CYS A 203 -13.12 14.57 6.37
C CYS A 203 -14.47 15.27 6.56
N GLN A 204 -14.80 16.23 5.69
CA GLN A 204 -16.11 16.90 5.68
C GLN A 204 -17.25 15.90 5.67
N VAL A 205 -17.32 15.03 4.68
CA VAL A 205 -18.39 14.01 4.57
C VAL A 205 -18.45 13.10 5.79
N MET A 206 -17.31 12.74 6.37
CA MET A 206 -17.28 11.88 7.57
C MET A 206 -17.81 12.62 8.81
N PHE A 207 -17.45 13.88 9.01
CA PHE A 207 -17.98 14.67 10.12
C PHE A 207 -19.45 15.05 9.91
N GLU A 208 -19.89 15.34 8.68
CA GLU A 208 -21.31 15.61 8.37
C GLU A 208 -22.17 14.36 8.65
N ARG A 209 -21.68 13.17 8.29
CA ARG A 209 -22.43 11.91 8.47
C ARG A 209 -22.37 11.37 9.90
N PHE A 210 -21.21 11.44 10.57
CA PHE A 210 -20.99 10.76 11.86
C PHE A 210 -20.73 11.71 13.03
N GLY A 211 -20.54 13.02 12.78
CA GLY A 211 -20.14 14.02 13.77
C GLY A 211 -21.28 14.73 14.48
N ALA A 212 -22.36 14.01 14.80
CA ALA A 212 -23.49 14.57 15.57
C ALA A 212 -23.01 15.38 16.79
N GLY A 213 -23.56 16.59 16.98
CA GLY A 213 -23.12 17.53 18.00
C GLY A 213 -21.97 18.45 17.60
N LEU A 214 -21.42 18.31 16.38
CA LEU A 214 -20.38 19.17 15.83
C LEU A 214 -20.88 19.84 14.54
N GLN A 215 -20.73 21.16 14.44
CA GLN A 215 -20.86 21.89 13.19
C GLN A 215 -19.62 21.64 12.32
N VAL A 216 -19.82 21.49 11.02
CA VAL A 216 -18.76 21.17 10.07
C VAL A 216 -18.67 22.27 9.04
N ARG A 217 -17.46 22.80 8.86
CA ARG A 217 -17.16 23.83 7.86
C ARG A 217 -15.78 23.57 7.29
N THR A 218 -15.54 23.93 6.03
CA THR A 218 -14.19 23.78 5.49
C THR A 218 -13.30 24.92 5.94
N VAL A 219 -12.00 24.63 6.06
CA VAL A 219 -11.02 25.68 6.32
C VAL A 219 -10.93 26.69 5.16
N TRP A 220 -11.37 26.30 3.96
CA TRP A 220 -11.35 27.18 2.79
C TRP A 220 -12.42 28.27 2.92
N GLU A 221 -13.61 27.92 3.41
CA GLU A 221 -14.64 28.90 3.79
C GLU A 221 -14.11 29.83 4.88
N ALA A 222 -13.53 29.27 5.96
CA ALA A 222 -12.96 30.07 7.03
C ALA A 222 -11.89 31.08 6.57
N LEU A 223 -11.00 30.66 5.66
CA LEU A 223 -9.98 31.55 5.10
C LEU A 223 -10.54 32.57 4.10
N ALA A 224 -11.61 32.24 3.38
CA ALA A 224 -12.28 33.20 2.51
C ALA A 224 -12.99 34.29 3.34
N ASP A 225 -13.62 33.91 4.44
CA ASP A 225 -14.36 34.82 5.33
C ASP A 225 -13.43 35.70 6.15
N SER A 226 -12.24 35.21 6.53
CA SER A 226 -11.25 36.00 7.29
C SER A 226 -10.66 37.18 6.52
N GLY A 227 -10.95 37.30 5.22
CA GLY A 227 -10.38 38.35 4.37
C GLY A 227 -8.92 38.12 3.98
N LEU A 228 -8.41 36.89 4.11
CA LEU A 228 -7.05 36.51 3.71
C LEU A 228 -6.72 37.07 2.31
N GLN A 229 -5.55 37.71 2.20
CA GLN A 229 -4.99 38.22 0.95
C GLN A 229 -3.80 37.33 0.54
N PRO A 230 -4.00 36.32 -0.33
CA PRO A 230 -2.93 35.44 -0.74
C PRO A 230 -1.88 36.20 -1.57
N GLN A 231 -0.65 35.71 -1.58
CA GLN A 231 0.43 36.28 -2.40
C GLN A 231 0.01 36.31 -3.87
N LYS A 232 0.14 37.48 -4.53
CA LYS A 232 -0.33 37.67 -5.91
C LYS A 232 0.32 36.68 -6.90
N ALA A 233 -0.49 36.21 -7.84
CA ALA A 233 -0.12 35.34 -8.93
C ALA A 233 -0.95 35.71 -10.18
N SER A 234 -0.46 35.33 -11.35
CA SER A 234 -1.16 35.53 -12.62
C SER A 234 -1.15 34.23 -13.43
N GLY A 235 -2.13 34.11 -14.33
CA GLY A 235 -2.31 32.97 -15.20
C GLY A 235 -3.69 32.34 -15.07
N THR A 236 -3.96 31.40 -15.97
CA THR A 236 -5.23 30.66 -16.04
C THR A 236 -5.08 29.29 -15.41
N VAL A 237 -6.01 28.94 -14.54
CA VAL A 237 -6.12 27.61 -13.92
C VAL A 237 -7.53 27.08 -14.10
N THR A 238 -7.71 25.78 -13.85
CA THR A 238 -9.04 25.18 -13.72
C THR A 238 -9.20 24.51 -12.35
N VAL A 239 -10.44 24.27 -11.91
CA VAL A 239 -10.72 23.71 -10.58
C VAL A 239 -11.36 22.33 -10.70
N HIS A 240 -10.75 21.33 -10.06
CA HIS A 240 -11.38 20.03 -9.82
C HIS A 240 -11.96 19.99 -8.40
N ASP A 241 -13.26 20.29 -8.32
CA ASP A 241 -14.05 20.07 -7.11
C ASP A 241 -14.08 18.56 -6.80
N PRO A 242 -13.78 18.11 -5.58
CA PRO A 242 -13.81 16.69 -5.24
C PRO A 242 -15.24 16.15 -5.16
N CYS A 243 -15.53 15.10 -5.94
CA CYS A 243 -16.88 14.53 -6.14
C CYS A 243 -17.70 14.25 -4.88
N VAL A 244 -17.06 13.90 -3.76
CA VAL A 244 -17.73 13.58 -2.49
C VAL A 244 -18.41 14.78 -1.84
N ILE A 245 -18.07 16.01 -2.23
CA ILE A 245 -18.72 17.24 -1.76
C ILE A 245 -19.32 18.06 -2.91
N ARG A 246 -19.75 17.40 -3.99
CA ARG A 246 -20.33 18.04 -5.20
C ARG A 246 -21.42 19.08 -4.93
N ASN A 247 -22.14 18.95 -3.82
CA ASN A 247 -23.23 19.84 -3.44
C ASN A 247 -22.82 20.92 -2.43
N SER A 248 -21.53 21.00 -2.06
CA SER A 248 -21.00 22.01 -1.13
C SER A 248 -20.71 23.32 -1.86
N THR A 249 -21.76 24.00 -2.29
CA THR A 249 -21.70 25.31 -2.96
C THR A 249 -20.87 26.34 -2.17
N PRO A 250 -20.97 26.45 -0.83
CA PRO A 250 -20.15 27.37 -0.05
C PRO A 250 -18.64 27.08 -0.19
N THR A 251 -18.23 25.82 -0.07
CA THR A 251 -16.83 25.42 -0.27
C THR A 251 -16.35 25.76 -1.69
N HIS A 252 -17.17 25.44 -2.70
CA HIS A 252 -16.85 25.70 -4.11
C HIS A 252 -16.63 27.20 -4.37
N ALA A 253 -17.49 28.06 -3.80
CA ALA A 253 -17.38 29.50 -3.90
C ALA A 253 -16.16 30.05 -3.15
N ALA A 254 -15.88 29.52 -1.96
CA ALA A 254 -14.72 29.93 -1.16
C ALA A 254 -13.39 29.66 -1.88
N VAL A 255 -13.25 28.48 -2.50
CA VAL A 255 -12.06 28.11 -3.29
C VAL A 255 -11.84 29.08 -4.45
N ARG A 256 -12.90 29.39 -5.20
CA ARG A 256 -12.85 30.32 -6.33
C ARG A 256 -12.53 31.75 -5.88
N THR A 257 -13.16 32.20 -4.79
CA THR A 257 -12.88 33.50 -4.16
C THR A 257 -11.40 33.63 -3.80
N LEU A 258 -10.81 32.61 -3.17
CA LEU A 258 -9.41 32.62 -2.78
C LEU A 258 -8.46 32.68 -4.00
N LEU A 259 -8.76 31.93 -5.06
CA LEU A 259 -7.98 31.97 -6.31
C LEU A 259 -8.09 33.33 -7.02
N GLN A 260 -9.29 33.90 -7.08
CA GLN A 260 -9.52 35.23 -7.68
C GLN A 260 -8.82 36.35 -6.90
N ARG A 261 -8.87 36.32 -5.56
CA ARG A 261 -8.11 37.29 -4.71
C ARG A 261 -6.61 37.23 -4.98
N GLN A 262 -6.11 36.06 -5.36
CA GLN A 262 -4.72 35.87 -5.75
C GLN A 262 -4.36 36.52 -7.10
N GLY A 263 -5.36 36.80 -7.95
CA GLY A 263 -5.17 37.31 -9.31
C GLY A 263 -5.16 36.23 -10.40
N LEU A 264 -5.58 35.00 -10.07
CA LEU A 264 -5.70 33.91 -11.05
C LEU A 264 -7.08 33.94 -11.72
N THR A 265 -7.09 33.65 -13.03
CA THR A 265 -8.33 33.42 -13.78
C THR A 265 -8.71 31.94 -13.70
N VAL A 266 -9.95 31.66 -13.29
CA VAL A 266 -10.49 30.29 -13.22
C VAL A 266 -11.34 30.04 -14.45
N GLU A 267 -10.92 29.09 -15.27
CA GLU A 267 -11.72 28.55 -16.38
C GLU A 267 -12.26 27.17 -15.98
N GLU A 268 -13.59 27.06 -15.87
CA GLU A 268 -14.25 25.83 -15.44
C GLU A 268 -14.14 24.73 -16.50
N MET A 269 -14.00 23.49 -16.05
CA MET A 269 -14.13 22.32 -16.91
C MET A 269 -15.61 22.08 -17.24
N PRO A 270 -15.93 21.44 -18.38
CA PRO A 270 -17.31 21.16 -18.78
C PRO A 270 -18.14 20.48 -17.68
N ASN A 271 -17.53 19.54 -16.95
CA ASN A 271 -18.11 18.92 -15.78
C ASN A 271 -17.46 19.46 -14.49
N SER A 272 -18.11 20.43 -13.85
CA SER A 272 -17.67 21.07 -12.61
C SER A 272 -18.78 21.14 -11.57
N GLY A 273 -18.45 21.47 -10.32
CA GLY A 273 -19.42 21.62 -9.24
C GLY A 273 -20.31 20.37 -9.05
N PRO A 274 -21.65 20.50 -9.09
CA PRO A 274 -22.58 19.38 -8.94
C PRO A 274 -22.38 18.23 -9.96
N ASN A 275 -21.89 18.54 -11.16
CA ASN A 275 -21.69 17.59 -12.26
C ASN A 275 -20.26 17.04 -12.34
N THR A 276 -19.39 17.37 -11.38
CA THR A 276 -18.01 16.88 -11.33
C THR A 276 -17.91 15.37 -11.54
N VAL A 277 -17.00 15.00 -12.45
CA VAL A 277 -16.57 13.61 -12.70
C VAL A 277 -15.51 13.18 -11.69
N CYS A 278 -15.51 11.90 -11.30
CA CYS A 278 -14.53 11.35 -10.35
C CYS A 278 -13.07 11.49 -10.85
N CYS A 279 -12.11 11.54 -9.92
CA CYS A 279 -10.67 11.45 -10.22
C CYS A 279 -10.15 10.01 -10.39
N GLY A 280 -11.02 8.99 -10.29
CA GLY A 280 -10.66 7.57 -10.38
C GLY A 280 -10.12 6.93 -9.10
N LYS A 281 -9.94 7.69 -8.01
CA LYS A 281 -9.40 7.17 -6.73
C LYS A 281 -10.44 6.84 -5.66
N GLY A 282 -11.69 7.22 -5.88
CA GLY A 282 -12.77 6.96 -4.93
C GLY A 282 -12.95 5.45 -4.66
N GLY A 283 -13.42 5.08 -3.47
CA GLY A 283 -13.76 3.69 -3.17
C GLY A 283 -12.59 2.70 -3.11
N GLY A 284 -11.34 3.12 -3.33
CA GLY A 284 -10.19 2.21 -3.45
C GLY A 284 -10.10 1.49 -4.80
N VAL A 285 -10.85 1.96 -5.81
CA VAL A 285 -10.91 1.35 -7.15
C VAL A 285 -9.55 1.31 -7.82
N ASP A 286 -8.68 2.30 -7.59
CA ASP A 286 -7.31 2.33 -8.14
C ASP A 286 -6.45 1.14 -7.69
N LEU A 287 -6.79 0.50 -6.56
CA LEU A 287 -6.08 -0.66 -6.04
C LEU A 287 -6.58 -1.99 -6.62
N LEU A 288 -7.84 -2.05 -7.06
CA LEU A 288 -8.47 -3.25 -7.62
C LEU A 288 -8.49 -3.24 -9.15
N GLN A 289 -8.87 -2.09 -9.72
CA GLN A 289 -9.09 -1.87 -11.15
C GLN A 289 -8.32 -0.61 -11.62
N PRO A 290 -6.98 -0.66 -11.68
CA PRO A 290 -6.17 0.48 -12.10
C PRO A 290 -6.49 0.96 -13.52
N GLU A 291 -6.84 0.04 -14.44
CA GLU A 291 -7.25 0.39 -15.81
C GLU A 291 -8.57 1.18 -15.82
N LEU A 292 -9.55 0.77 -15.01
CA LEU A 292 -10.81 1.49 -14.87
C LEU A 292 -10.59 2.87 -14.22
N ALA A 293 -9.73 2.95 -13.20
CA ALA A 293 -9.34 4.21 -12.57
C ALA A 293 -8.72 5.20 -13.56
N ALA A 294 -7.92 4.70 -14.52
CA ALA A 294 -7.28 5.50 -15.54
C ALA A 294 -8.27 6.14 -16.53
N GLU A 295 -9.42 5.53 -16.79
CA GLU A 295 -10.45 6.10 -17.68
C GLU A 295 -11.05 7.39 -17.11
N TRP A 296 -11.38 7.42 -15.82
CA TRP A 296 -11.82 8.65 -15.16
C TRP A 296 -10.73 9.74 -15.18
N GLN A 297 -9.48 9.35 -14.98
CA GLN A 297 -8.36 10.29 -15.01
C GLN A 297 -8.16 10.88 -16.42
N ASP A 298 -8.31 10.06 -17.47
CA ASP A 298 -8.21 10.53 -18.86
C ASP A 298 -9.36 11.47 -19.24
N LEU A 299 -10.60 11.18 -18.80
CA LEU A 299 -11.73 12.10 -18.94
C LEU A 299 -11.40 13.45 -18.31
N ARG A 300 -10.87 13.45 -17.09
CA ARG A 300 -10.46 14.69 -16.41
C ARG A 300 -9.32 15.42 -17.12
N ARG A 301 -8.33 14.69 -17.64
CA ARG A 301 -7.22 15.24 -18.42
C ARG A 301 -7.71 15.96 -19.68
N ARG A 302 -8.63 15.34 -20.42
CA ARG A 302 -9.23 15.92 -21.64
C ARG A 302 -9.99 17.21 -21.33
N GLU A 303 -10.83 17.19 -20.30
CA GLU A 303 -11.57 18.38 -19.88
C GLU A 303 -10.67 19.51 -19.37
N ALA A 304 -9.57 19.19 -18.67
CA ALA A 304 -8.60 20.19 -18.24
C ALA A 304 -7.92 20.89 -19.43
N ALA A 305 -7.83 20.21 -20.58
CA ALA A 305 -7.26 20.72 -21.83
C ALA A 305 -5.91 21.42 -21.64
N GLY A 306 -5.00 20.75 -20.91
CA GLY A 306 -3.64 21.23 -20.63
C GLY A 306 -3.52 22.31 -19.55
N ARG A 307 -4.63 22.87 -19.05
CA ARG A 307 -4.61 23.83 -17.94
C ARG A 307 -4.20 23.14 -16.65
N ARG A 308 -3.51 23.88 -15.77
CA ARG A 308 -3.21 23.41 -14.42
C ARG A 308 -4.49 23.26 -13.61
N THR A 309 -4.75 22.06 -13.12
CA THR A 309 -5.90 21.73 -12.28
C THR A 309 -5.58 22.01 -10.82
N ILE A 310 -6.43 22.80 -10.16
CA ILE A 310 -6.38 23.03 -8.72
C ILE A 310 -7.42 22.14 -8.05
N SER A 311 -7.01 21.40 -7.04
CA SER A 311 -7.95 20.65 -6.19
C SER A 311 -7.60 20.85 -4.72
N TYR A 312 -8.58 20.68 -3.85
CA TYR A 312 -8.42 20.76 -2.40
C TYR A 312 -8.62 19.39 -1.74
N CYS A 313 -8.39 18.32 -2.51
CA CYS A 313 -8.26 16.95 -2.02
C CYS A 313 -6.89 16.38 -2.41
N ALA A 314 -6.07 16.02 -1.41
CA ALA A 314 -4.76 15.40 -1.65
C ALA A 314 -4.85 14.07 -2.44
N GLY A 315 -5.97 13.34 -2.32
CA GLY A 315 -6.25 12.14 -3.11
C GLY A 315 -6.43 12.44 -4.59
N CYS A 316 -7.23 13.46 -4.92
CA CYS A 316 -7.45 13.92 -6.30
C CYS A 316 -6.14 14.43 -6.92
N VAL A 317 -5.35 15.19 -6.17
CA VAL A 317 -4.03 15.67 -6.63
C VAL A 317 -3.09 14.50 -6.97
N GLN A 318 -3.09 13.45 -6.15
CA GLN A 318 -2.29 12.25 -6.44
C GLN A 318 -2.79 11.49 -7.67
N ALA A 319 -4.11 11.40 -7.85
CA ALA A 319 -4.72 10.65 -8.94
C ALA A 319 -4.58 11.34 -10.29
N LEU A 320 -4.84 12.65 -10.34
CA LEU A 320 -4.81 13.43 -11.58
C LEU A 320 -3.40 13.90 -11.95
N GLY A 321 -2.52 14.09 -10.95
CA GLY A 321 -1.15 14.55 -11.16
C GLY A 321 -0.26 13.60 -11.95
N THR A 322 -0.72 12.39 -12.27
CA THR A 322 -0.05 11.45 -13.19
C THR A 322 -0.32 11.78 -14.67
N GLN A 323 -1.41 12.50 -14.97
CA GLN A 323 -1.90 12.72 -16.33
C GLN A 323 -2.01 14.21 -16.71
N THR A 324 -2.28 15.09 -15.74
CA THR A 324 -2.41 16.52 -15.97
C THR A 324 -1.76 17.31 -14.83
N PRO A 325 -1.12 18.47 -15.08
CA PRO A 325 -0.54 19.29 -14.03
C PRO A 325 -1.57 19.61 -12.95
N THR A 326 -1.44 18.99 -11.78
CA THR A 326 -2.42 19.11 -10.70
C THR A 326 -1.74 19.57 -9.42
N SER A 327 -2.28 20.62 -8.81
CA SER A 327 -1.74 21.21 -7.58
C SER A 327 -2.79 21.26 -6.48
N HIS A 328 -2.35 21.16 -5.23
CA HIS A 328 -3.27 21.32 -4.11
C HIS A 328 -3.51 22.82 -3.85
N LEU A 329 -4.72 23.21 -3.47
CA LEU A 329 -5.07 24.60 -3.17
C LEU A 329 -4.09 25.24 -2.18
N VAL A 330 -3.75 24.55 -1.10
CA VAL A 330 -2.76 25.02 -0.10
C VAL A 330 -1.39 25.37 -0.71
N ASP A 331 -0.95 24.69 -1.76
CA ASP A 331 0.34 24.98 -2.40
C ASP A 331 0.26 26.32 -3.14
N ILE A 332 -0.85 26.54 -3.85
CA ILE A 332 -1.17 27.76 -4.58
C ILE A 332 -1.33 28.95 -3.61
N LEU A 333 -2.09 28.79 -2.52
CA LEU A 333 -2.35 29.88 -1.58
C LEU A 333 -1.09 30.42 -0.89
N PHE A 334 -0.15 29.53 -0.54
CA PHE A 334 1.00 29.90 0.29
C PHE A 334 2.36 29.82 -0.41
N ALA A 335 2.42 29.38 -1.66
CA ALA A 335 3.63 29.43 -2.50
C ALA A 335 3.27 29.40 -4.00
N PRO A 336 2.51 30.39 -4.50
CA PRO A 336 1.98 30.37 -5.86
C PRO A 336 3.08 30.32 -6.93
N GLN A 337 4.14 31.13 -6.84
CA GLN A 337 5.17 31.18 -7.89
C GLN A 337 5.94 29.86 -7.99
N ALA A 338 6.25 29.23 -6.84
CA ALA A 338 6.90 27.93 -6.83
C ALA A 338 5.97 26.83 -7.36
N THR A 339 4.68 26.92 -7.07
CA THR A 339 3.67 25.94 -7.49
C THR A 339 3.41 26.03 -8.99
N LEU A 340 3.17 27.23 -9.52
CA LEU A 340 2.93 27.46 -10.95
C LEU A 340 4.15 27.11 -11.82
N ALA A 341 5.36 27.24 -11.27
CA ALA A 341 6.61 26.82 -11.91
C ALA A 341 6.98 25.34 -11.70
N ASP A 342 6.06 24.51 -11.16
CA ASP A 342 6.28 23.08 -10.84
C ASP A 342 7.42 22.76 -9.86
N ARG A 343 7.90 23.76 -9.14
CA ARG A 343 8.96 23.62 -8.13
C ARG A 343 8.44 23.19 -6.76
N LYS A 344 7.11 23.20 -6.54
CA LYS A 344 6.47 22.72 -5.31
C LYS A 344 5.51 21.57 -5.60
N ARG A 345 5.76 20.42 -4.96
CA ARG A 345 4.93 19.21 -5.06
C ARG A 345 4.74 18.60 -3.67
N GLY A 346 3.65 17.86 -3.50
CA GLY A 346 3.42 17.11 -2.26
C GLY A 346 4.46 16.00 -2.07
N ALA A 347 4.85 15.76 -0.81
CA ALA A 347 5.75 14.66 -0.46
C ALA A 347 5.15 13.29 -0.83
N LYS A 348 6.02 12.34 -1.20
CA LYS A 348 5.66 10.94 -1.46
C LYS A 348 6.04 10.05 -0.28
N ALA A 349 5.50 8.84 -0.21
CA ALA A 349 5.97 7.85 0.76
C ALA A 349 7.46 7.52 0.49
N PRO A 350 8.27 7.25 1.53
CA PRO A 350 7.94 7.20 2.96
C PRO A 350 7.95 8.57 3.67
N TRP A 351 8.37 9.64 2.99
CA TRP A 351 8.48 10.99 3.58
C TRP A 351 7.17 11.52 4.14
N THR A 352 6.03 11.13 3.59
CA THR A 352 4.70 11.46 4.13
C THR A 352 4.54 11.02 5.59
N TYR A 353 5.04 9.85 5.96
CA TYR A 353 4.98 9.36 7.34
C TYR A 353 5.94 10.14 8.24
N LEU A 354 7.17 10.39 7.78
CA LEU A 354 8.13 11.19 8.55
C LEU A 354 7.62 12.60 8.80
N ASN A 355 6.98 13.22 7.80
CA ASN A 355 6.36 14.54 7.91
C ASN A 355 5.28 14.57 8.98
N ARG A 356 4.39 13.56 9.03
CA ARG A 356 3.37 13.49 10.09
C ARG A 356 3.97 13.32 11.48
N LEU A 357 5.03 12.51 11.61
CA LEU A 357 5.74 12.34 12.89
C LEU A 357 6.43 13.63 13.33
N ARG A 358 7.09 14.34 12.40
CA ARG A 358 7.71 15.66 12.65
C ARG A 358 6.67 16.70 13.05
N LEU A 359 5.55 16.75 12.33
CA LEU A 359 4.44 17.66 12.60
C LEU A 359 3.89 17.40 14.00
N LYS A 360 3.56 16.14 14.32
CA LYS A 360 3.15 15.75 15.66
C LYS A 360 4.18 16.18 16.71
N SER A 361 5.46 15.86 16.52
CA SER A 361 6.51 16.18 17.49
C SER A 361 6.65 17.69 17.71
N ALA A 362 6.45 18.51 16.68
CA ALA A 362 6.49 19.97 16.80
C ALA A 362 5.34 20.48 17.66
N TYR A 363 4.11 20.03 17.40
CA TYR A 363 2.93 20.45 18.18
C TYR A 363 2.87 19.87 19.59
N ASN A 364 3.50 18.72 19.82
CA ASN A 364 3.62 18.14 21.15
C ASN A 364 4.53 18.97 22.07
N ARG A 365 5.48 19.73 21.49
CA ARG A 365 6.37 20.65 22.23
C ARG A 365 5.84 22.08 22.29
N LYS A 366 4.81 22.41 21.52
CA LYS A 366 4.24 23.77 21.46
C LYS A 366 3.42 24.03 22.71
N GLU A 367 3.69 25.13 23.41
CA GLU A 367 2.93 25.61 24.57
C GLU A 367 1.60 26.26 24.14
N GLY A 368 0.78 26.69 25.10
CA GLY A 368 -0.50 27.37 24.83
C GLY A 368 -1.71 26.45 24.62
N PHE A 369 -1.62 25.18 25.03
CA PHE A 369 -2.73 24.23 24.96
C PHE A 369 -2.98 23.59 26.32
N ALA A 370 -4.21 23.74 26.82
CA ALA A 370 -4.65 23.23 28.11
C ALA A 370 -4.84 21.71 28.11
N VAL A 371 -5.37 21.17 27.00
CA VAL A 371 -5.68 19.74 26.87
C VAL A 371 -4.80 19.13 25.78
N SER A 372 -4.21 17.98 26.11
CA SER A 372 -3.46 17.15 25.16
C SER A 372 -3.96 15.72 25.23
N ARG A 373 -4.16 15.10 24.07
CA ARG A 373 -4.51 13.68 23.99
C ARG A 373 -3.86 13.02 22.78
N GLU A 374 -3.54 11.74 22.93
CA GLU A 374 -3.29 10.81 21.83
C GLU A 374 -4.36 9.71 21.88
N ARG A 375 -4.65 9.08 20.74
CA ARG A 375 -5.62 7.98 20.70
C ARG A 375 -5.04 6.73 21.37
N ASN A 376 -5.79 6.17 22.32
CA ASN A 376 -5.38 4.99 23.09
C ASN A 376 -6.21 3.74 22.78
N ILE A 377 -7.31 3.87 22.03
CA ILE A 377 -8.18 2.74 21.69
C ILE A 377 -7.63 2.00 20.47
N LEU A 378 -7.47 0.69 20.65
CA LEU A 378 -7.22 -0.27 19.58
C LEU A 378 -8.54 -0.98 19.28
N PRO A 379 -8.90 -1.19 18.00
CA PRO A 379 -10.18 -1.78 17.62
C PRO A 379 -10.39 -3.19 18.20
N GLU A 380 -11.60 -3.46 18.67
CA GLU A 380 -12.03 -4.67 19.40
C GLU A 380 -11.93 -6.01 18.64
N ASN A 381 -11.57 -6.00 17.35
CA ASN A 381 -11.43 -7.23 16.55
C ASN A 381 -10.04 -7.41 15.92
N SER A 382 -8.99 -7.14 16.70
CA SER A 382 -7.62 -7.54 16.34
C SER A 382 -7.20 -8.87 16.98
N SER A 383 -7.99 -9.93 16.73
CA SER A 383 -7.53 -11.32 16.89
C SER A 383 -6.51 -11.70 15.81
N SER A 384 -5.41 -10.95 15.75
CA SER A 384 -4.08 -11.53 15.58
C SER A 384 -3.06 -10.42 15.83
N ARG A 385 -2.63 -10.30 17.09
CA ARG A 385 -1.20 -10.07 17.31
C ARG A 385 -0.49 -11.27 16.70
N LYS A 386 -0.20 -11.25 15.39
CA LYS A 386 1.05 -11.89 14.93
C LYS A 386 2.13 -11.02 15.56
N SER A 387 2.50 -11.40 16.77
CA SER A 387 3.35 -10.61 17.62
C SER A 387 4.67 -10.37 16.89
N ALA A 388 5.15 -9.13 16.96
CA ALA A 388 6.55 -8.81 16.69
C ALA A 388 7.51 -9.65 17.56
N LEU A 389 6.97 -10.38 18.54
CA LEU A 389 7.64 -11.43 19.31
C LEU A 389 8.16 -12.56 18.43
N LYS A 390 7.54 -12.94 17.30
CA LYS A 390 8.07 -14.05 16.47
C LYS A 390 9.43 -13.74 15.82
N PRO A 391 9.63 -12.60 15.13
CA PRO A 391 10.95 -12.22 14.65
C PRO A 391 11.92 -11.87 15.79
N LEU A 392 11.42 -11.32 16.91
CA LEU A 392 12.27 -11.02 18.08
C LEU A 392 12.73 -12.29 18.81
N ILE A 393 11.87 -13.30 18.96
CA ILE A 393 12.18 -14.64 19.49
C ILE A 393 13.14 -15.36 18.55
N LEU A 394 12.98 -15.23 17.24
CA LEU A 394 13.92 -15.80 16.27
C LEU A 394 15.29 -15.12 16.35
N LEU A 395 15.34 -13.79 16.49
CA LEU A 395 16.58 -13.03 16.68
C LEU A 395 17.24 -13.33 18.03
N THR A 396 16.47 -13.50 19.11
CA THR A 396 17.02 -13.88 20.42
C THR A 396 17.43 -15.34 20.47
N LEU A 397 16.73 -16.25 19.80
CA LEU A 397 17.19 -17.64 19.60
C LEU A 397 18.46 -17.69 18.77
N LEU A 398 18.56 -16.90 17.69
CA LEU A 398 19.77 -16.84 16.87
C LEU A 398 20.95 -16.26 17.65
N ALA A 399 20.72 -15.18 18.41
CA ALA A 399 21.72 -14.60 19.31
C ALA A 399 22.09 -15.55 20.44
N ALA A 400 21.13 -16.29 21.00
CA ALA A 400 21.37 -17.29 22.05
C ALA A 400 22.15 -18.49 21.51
N VAL A 401 21.89 -18.93 20.27
CA VAL A 401 22.66 -20.00 19.56
C VAL A 401 24.08 -19.53 19.27
N ILE A 402 24.26 -18.30 18.78
CA ILE A 402 25.60 -17.71 18.56
C ILE A 402 26.35 -17.59 19.90
N ALA A 403 25.67 -17.14 20.95
CA ALA A 403 26.26 -17.02 22.28
C ALA A 403 26.57 -18.40 22.90
N THR A 404 25.70 -19.42 22.73
CA THR A 404 26.01 -20.78 23.19
C THR A 404 27.16 -21.39 22.42
N ILE A 405 27.29 -21.16 21.11
CA ILE A 405 28.45 -21.61 20.33
C ILE A 405 29.74 -20.95 20.84
N GLN A 406 29.70 -19.67 21.21
CA GLN A 406 30.88 -18.97 21.76
C GLN A 406 31.20 -19.34 23.22
N PHE A 407 30.20 -19.59 24.07
CA PHE A 407 30.40 -19.92 25.48
C PHE A 407 30.57 -21.41 25.79
N SER A 408 30.12 -22.31 24.91
CA SER A 408 30.27 -23.77 25.09
C SER A 408 31.65 -24.31 24.71
N GLY A 409 32.56 -23.46 24.22
CA GLY A 409 33.87 -23.90 23.73
C GLY A 409 33.81 -24.68 22.42
N ALA A 410 32.76 -24.49 21.61
CA ALA A 410 32.63 -25.11 20.29
C ALA A 410 33.65 -24.54 19.27
N ASP A 411 34.33 -23.44 19.61
CA ASP A 411 35.52 -22.95 18.90
C ASP A 411 36.67 -23.98 18.91
N GLN A 412 36.75 -24.81 19.96
CA GLN A 412 37.72 -25.91 20.08
C GLN A 412 37.39 -27.13 19.20
N TYR A 413 36.14 -27.26 18.72
CA TYR A 413 35.73 -28.30 17.76
C TYR A 413 35.81 -27.86 16.29
N LEU A 414 36.06 -26.57 16.05
CA LEU A 414 36.30 -25.97 14.73
C LEU A 414 37.78 -25.96 14.32
N GLN A 415 38.65 -26.66 15.08
CA GLN A 415 40.02 -26.94 14.68
C GLN A 415 40.05 -28.06 13.63
N GLN A 416 40.69 -27.75 12.51
CA GLN A 416 40.79 -28.56 11.29
C GLN A 416 41.14 -30.03 11.53
N GLU A 417 41.94 -30.35 12.57
CA GLU A 417 42.37 -31.71 12.88
C GLU A 417 41.25 -32.63 13.39
N LYS A 418 40.30 -32.14 14.21
CA LYS A 418 39.23 -32.98 14.77
C LYS A 418 38.06 -33.18 13.80
N LEU A 419 37.77 -32.19 12.96
CA LEU A 419 36.73 -32.29 11.93
C LEU A 419 37.20 -33.19 10.78
N GLN A 420 38.49 -33.13 10.41
CA GLN A 420 39.09 -34.09 9.47
C GLN A 420 39.22 -35.50 10.08
N ALA A 421 39.52 -35.63 11.38
CA ALA A 421 39.54 -36.93 12.06
C ALA A 421 38.14 -37.56 12.19
N LEU A 422 37.09 -36.78 12.51
CA LEU A 422 35.71 -37.28 12.54
C LEU A 422 35.24 -37.73 11.15
N ILE A 423 35.70 -37.08 10.08
CA ILE A 423 35.33 -37.44 8.69
C ILE A 423 36.16 -38.63 8.18
N ALA A 424 37.43 -38.73 8.59
CA ALA A 424 38.28 -39.88 8.30
C ALA A 424 37.67 -41.19 8.86
N ASP A 425 36.99 -41.12 10.01
CA ASP A 425 36.28 -42.27 10.63
C ASP A 425 34.99 -42.67 9.88
N TYR A 426 34.30 -41.74 9.21
CA TYR A 426 33.05 -42.02 8.47
C TYR A 426 33.26 -42.29 6.96
N GLY A 427 34.46 -42.06 6.43
CA GLY A 427 34.86 -42.41 5.05
C GLY A 427 33.85 -41.99 3.98
N VAL A 428 33.38 -42.97 3.18
CA VAL A 428 32.48 -42.78 2.02
C VAL A 428 31.07 -42.27 2.41
N LEU A 429 30.67 -42.35 3.68
CA LEU A 429 29.35 -41.88 4.14
C LEU A 429 29.27 -40.37 4.34
N ALA A 430 30.40 -39.68 4.53
CA ALA A 430 30.40 -38.24 4.81
C ALA A 430 29.80 -37.38 3.67
N PRO A 431 30.11 -37.62 2.38
CA PRO A 431 29.44 -36.92 1.28
C PRO A 431 27.93 -37.18 1.20
N LEU A 432 27.49 -38.41 1.49
CA LEU A 432 26.07 -38.79 1.44
C LEU A 432 25.28 -38.07 2.54
N ILE A 433 25.81 -38.04 3.76
CA ILE A 433 25.20 -37.33 4.89
C ILE A 433 25.14 -35.82 4.60
N TYR A 434 26.21 -35.24 4.05
CA TYR A 434 26.23 -33.84 3.66
C TYR A 434 25.17 -33.51 2.61
N MET A 435 25.08 -34.32 1.53
CA MET A 435 24.07 -34.13 0.48
C MET A 435 22.64 -34.30 1.03
N LEU A 436 22.42 -35.22 1.96
CA LEU A 436 21.13 -35.41 2.61
C LEU A 436 20.73 -34.21 3.47
N ILE A 437 21.65 -33.68 4.28
CA ILE A 437 21.44 -32.47 5.08
C ILE A 437 21.10 -31.30 4.17
N TYR A 438 21.86 -31.12 3.08
CA TYR A 438 21.58 -30.06 2.11
C TYR A 438 20.22 -30.27 1.43
N ALA A 439 19.87 -31.50 1.06
CA ALA A 439 18.58 -31.80 0.42
C ALA A 439 17.39 -31.47 1.34
N LEU A 440 17.51 -31.68 2.65
CA LEU A 440 16.46 -31.37 3.62
C LEU A 440 16.40 -29.88 4.01
N ALA A 441 17.52 -29.16 3.91
CA ALA A 441 17.61 -27.78 4.37
C ALA A 441 16.59 -26.81 3.71
N PRO A 442 16.40 -26.79 2.38
CA PRO A 442 15.37 -25.96 1.74
C PRO A 442 13.94 -26.32 2.18
N VAL A 443 13.69 -27.61 2.46
CA VAL A 443 12.37 -28.10 2.91
C VAL A 443 12.09 -27.63 4.34
N LEU A 444 13.12 -27.54 5.18
CA LEU A 444 13.06 -27.09 6.57
C LEU A 444 13.31 -25.57 6.73
N PHE A 445 13.37 -24.82 5.64
CA PHE A 445 13.68 -23.38 5.62
C PHE A 445 15.03 -22.99 6.27
N LEU A 446 15.99 -23.92 6.30
CA LEU A 446 17.33 -23.64 6.81
C LEU A 446 18.14 -22.82 5.79
N PRO A 447 19.03 -21.91 6.24
CA PRO A 447 19.87 -21.11 5.34
C PRO A 447 20.92 -22.00 4.64
N GLY A 448 20.99 -21.93 3.31
CA GLY A 448 21.90 -22.76 2.51
C GLY A 448 23.37 -22.30 2.51
N LEU A 449 23.63 -21.02 2.80
CA LEU A 449 25.00 -20.45 2.76
C LEU A 449 25.96 -21.09 3.77
N PRO A 450 25.59 -21.29 5.06
CA PRO A 450 26.43 -22.02 6.00
C PRO A 450 26.78 -23.44 5.52
N ILE A 451 25.80 -24.15 4.96
CA ILE A 451 25.98 -25.53 4.48
C ILE A 451 26.90 -25.56 3.25
N THR A 452 26.77 -24.58 2.34
CA THR A 452 27.67 -24.39 1.19
C THR A 452 29.10 -24.17 1.66
N LEU A 453 29.33 -23.28 2.63
CA LEU A 453 30.68 -23.01 3.14
C LEU A 453 31.31 -24.26 3.75
N VAL A 454 30.56 -25.01 4.54
CA VAL A 454 31.00 -26.31 5.10
C VAL A 454 31.41 -27.28 3.99
N GLY A 455 30.69 -27.34 2.87
CA GLY A 455 31.04 -28.19 1.73
C GLY A 455 32.45 -27.92 1.18
N GLY A 456 32.85 -26.65 1.10
CA GLY A 456 34.19 -26.26 0.64
C GLY A 456 35.29 -26.52 1.65
N LEU A 457 34.99 -26.39 2.95
CA LEU A 457 35.93 -26.68 4.04
C LEU A 457 36.19 -28.19 4.19
N LEU A 458 35.15 -29.01 3.99
CA LEU A 458 35.22 -30.45 4.22
C LEU A 458 35.75 -31.24 3.01
N PHE A 459 35.31 -30.90 1.80
CA PHE A 459 35.55 -31.71 0.60
C PHE A 459 36.45 -31.01 -0.43
N GLY A 460 36.94 -29.81 -0.11
CA GLY A 460 37.79 -29.03 -0.99
C GLY A 460 37.07 -28.45 -2.22
N PRO A 461 37.81 -27.79 -3.13
CA PRO A 461 37.22 -26.96 -4.19
C PRO A 461 36.48 -27.74 -5.28
N VAL A 462 36.90 -28.98 -5.58
CA VAL A 462 36.32 -29.78 -6.66
C VAL A 462 35.14 -30.60 -6.14
N TRP A 463 35.38 -31.47 -5.17
CA TRP A 463 34.34 -32.35 -4.61
C TRP A 463 33.31 -31.59 -3.78
N GLY A 464 33.72 -30.48 -3.13
CA GLY A 464 32.78 -29.57 -2.47
C GLY A 464 31.75 -29.01 -3.44
N VAL A 465 32.14 -28.61 -4.66
CA VAL A 465 31.19 -28.11 -5.67
C VAL A 465 30.23 -29.23 -6.09
N VAL A 466 30.75 -30.41 -6.38
CA VAL A 466 29.96 -31.57 -6.82
C VAL A 466 28.90 -31.93 -5.79
N TYR A 467 29.27 -32.13 -4.53
CA TYR A 467 28.31 -32.52 -3.49
C TYR A 467 27.33 -31.40 -3.14
N THR A 468 27.81 -30.15 -3.12
CA THR A 468 26.96 -28.99 -2.80
C THR A 468 25.92 -28.75 -3.87
N ILE A 469 26.29 -28.77 -5.17
CA ILE A 469 25.33 -28.49 -6.23
C ILE A 469 24.29 -29.62 -6.35
N ILE A 470 24.68 -30.88 -6.13
CA ILE A 470 23.77 -32.02 -6.12
C ILE A 470 22.79 -31.90 -4.94
N GLY A 471 23.29 -31.64 -3.74
CA GLY A 471 22.46 -31.45 -2.53
C GLY A 471 21.51 -30.26 -2.65
N ALA A 472 22.00 -29.10 -3.13
CA ALA A 472 21.21 -27.89 -3.33
C ALA A 472 20.12 -28.09 -4.39
N THR A 473 20.46 -28.72 -5.51
CA THR A 473 19.50 -28.99 -6.59
C THR A 473 18.43 -29.98 -6.10
N THR A 474 18.84 -31.05 -5.43
CA THR A 474 17.92 -32.05 -4.86
C THR A 474 16.98 -31.42 -3.84
N GLY A 475 17.48 -30.60 -2.91
CA GLY A 475 16.63 -29.93 -1.93
C GLY A 475 15.69 -28.90 -2.54
N SER A 476 16.14 -28.17 -3.57
CA SER A 476 15.28 -27.27 -4.33
C SER A 476 14.17 -28.02 -5.09
N ALA A 477 14.46 -29.22 -5.58
CA ALA A 477 13.51 -30.10 -6.25
C ALA A 477 12.49 -30.67 -5.25
N LEU A 478 12.92 -31.11 -4.07
CA LEU A 478 12.04 -31.58 -3.00
C LEU A 478 11.09 -30.48 -2.54
N ALA A 479 11.59 -29.28 -2.24
CA ALA A 479 10.75 -28.14 -1.84
C ALA A 479 9.72 -27.77 -2.92
N PHE A 480 10.12 -27.82 -4.19
CA PHE A 480 9.23 -27.60 -5.33
C PHE A 480 8.13 -28.67 -5.43
N LEU A 481 8.48 -29.94 -5.29
CA LEU A 481 7.53 -31.05 -5.35
C LEU A 481 6.57 -31.02 -4.16
N VAL A 482 7.08 -30.74 -2.95
CA VAL A 482 6.25 -30.54 -1.76
C VAL A 482 5.23 -29.43 -1.99
N ALA A 483 5.66 -28.28 -2.51
CA ALA A 483 4.75 -27.19 -2.84
C ALA A 483 3.70 -27.60 -3.89
N ARG A 484 4.11 -28.35 -4.91
CA ARG A 484 3.25 -28.78 -6.03
C ARG A 484 2.17 -29.77 -5.63
N TYR A 485 2.51 -30.74 -4.80
CA TYR A 485 1.62 -31.87 -4.51
C TYR A 485 0.95 -31.79 -3.14
N LEU A 486 1.55 -31.10 -2.15
CA LEU A 486 0.98 -30.99 -0.80
C LEU A 486 0.33 -29.62 -0.51
N ALA A 487 0.76 -28.55 -1.19
CA ALA A 487 0.29 -27.19 -0.88
C ALA A 487 -0.54 -26.52 -1.98
N ARG A 488 -0.50 -27.04 -3.22
CA ARG A 488 -1.09 -26.37 -4.38
C ARG A 488 -2.60 -26.18 -4.25
N ASP A 489 -3.34 -27.19 -3.82
CA ASP A 489 -4.80 -27.10 -3.73
C ASP A 489 -5.27 -26.15 -2.62
N TRP A 490 -4.57 -26.15 -1.48
CA TRP A 490 -4.82 -25.23 -0.37
C TRP A 490 -4.51 -23.77 -0.72
N VAL A 491 -3.44 -23.53 -1.49
CA VAL A 491 -3.04 -22.18 -1.92
C VAL A 491 -3.87 -21.68 -3.10
N ALA A 492 -4.17 -22.53 -4.08
CA ALA A 492 -4.99 -22.18 -5.24
C ALA A 492 -6.40 -21.74 -4.84
N ALA A 493 -6.97 -22.34 -3.79
CA ALA A 493 -8.24 -21.92 -3.20
C ALA A 493 -8.20 -20.51 -2.56
N LYS A 494 -7.01 -19.98 -2.25
CA LYS A 494 -6.82 -18.65 -1.61
C LYS A 494 -6.26 -17.58 -2.53
N LEU A 495 -5.70 -17.94 -3.68
CA LEU A 495 -5.07 -17.03 -4.64
C LEU A 495 -5.86 -16.98 -5.96
N THR A 496 -7.09 -16.49 -5.90
CA THR A 496 -7.96 -16.29 -7.07
C THR A 496 -7.98 -14.79 -7.43
N GLY A 497 -7.10 -14.38 -8.34
CA GLY A 497 -7.06 -13.00 -8.84
C GLY A 497 -6.44 -12.88 -10.24
N PRO A 498 -6.83 -11.86 -11.02
CA PRO A 498 -6.38 -11.68 -12.41
C PRO A 498 -4.87 -11.45 -12.52
N THR A 499 -4.23 -10.83 -11.52
CA THR A 499 -2.77 -10.67 -11.46
C THR A 499 -2.04 -12.01 -11.27
N TRP A 500 -2.60 -12.91 -10.44
CA TRP A 500 -2.05 -14.26 -10.28
C TRP A 500 -2.23 -15.07 -11.55
N SER A 501 -3.38 -14.95 -12.23
CA SER A 501 -3.63 -15.60 -13.53
C SER A 501 -2.67 -15.11 -14.62
N LYS A 502 -2.45 -13.79 -14.74
CA LYS A 502 -1.45 -13.20 -15.66
C LYS A 502 -0.03 -13.64 -15.29
N LEU A 503 0.36 -13.57 -14.02
CA LEU A 503 1.68 -14.01 -13.56
C LEU A 503 1.91 -15.50 -13.78
N ASP A 504 0.92 -16.35 -13.47
CA ASP A 504 0.97 -17.80 -13.70
C ASP A 504 1.00 -18.15 -15.20
N ALA A 505 0.35 -17.36 -16.05
CA ALA A 505 0.40 -17.49 -17.51
C ALA A 505 1.75 -17.05 -18.09
N GLU A 506 2.29 -15.89 -17.68
CA GLU A 506 3.59 -15.37 -18.14
C GLU A 506 4.75 -16.26 -17.65
N VAL A 507 4.71 -16.68 -16.37
CA VAL A 507 5.67 -17.64 -15.80
C VAL A 507 5.48 -19.02 -16.42
N GLY A 508 4.28 -19.40 -16.84
CA GLY A 508 4.04 -20.64 -17.60
C GLY A 508 4.71 -20.63 -18.98
N GLN A 509 4.62 -19.52 -19.72
CA GLN A 509 5.18 -19.41 -21.08
C GLN A 509 6.72 -19.25 -21.10
N HIS A 510 7.31 -18.62 -20.08
CA HIS A 510 8.75 -18.34 -20.01
C HIS A 510 9.46 -18.92 -18.77
N GLY A 511 8.89 -19.97 -18.17
CA GLY A 511 9.26 -20.45 -16.84
C GLY A 511 10.74 -20.68 -16.59
N TRP A 512 11.46 -21.28 -17.55
CA TRP A 512 12.89 -21.53 -17.41
C TRP A 512 13.73 -20.24 -17.38
N LYS A 513 13.32 -19.19 -18.12
CA LYS A 513 14.00 -17.89 -18.14
C LYS A 513 13.83 -17.16 -16.82
N VAL A 514 12.63 -17.24 -16.22
CA VAL A 514 12.33 -16.64 -14.92
C VAL A 514 13.11 -17.34 -13.80
N VAL A 515 13.16 -18.68 -13.83
CA VAL A 515 13.98 -19.46 -12.89
C VAL A 515 15.45 -19.08 -13.06
N ALA A 516 15.99 -19.09 -14.28
CA ALA A 516 17.38 -18.70 -14.53
C ALA A 516 17.71 -17.29 -14.01
N PHE A 517 16.85 -16.31 -14.31
CA PHE A 517 17.03 -14.92 -13.87
C PHE A 517 17.05 -14.79 -12.33
N THR A 518 16.12 -15.43 -11.64
CA THR A 518 16.04 -15.39 -10.17
C THR A 518 17.16 -16.16 -9.47
N ARG A 519 17.82 -17.12 -10.14
CA ARG A 519 19.02 -17.79 -9.61
C ARG A 519 20.29 -16.96 -9.80
N LEU A 520 20.37 -16.19 -10.88
CA LEU A 520 21.51 -15.32 -11.16
C LEU A 520 21.45 -14.01 -10.37
N ILE A 521 20.26 -13.56 -9.98
CA ILE A 521 20.05 -12.31 -9.24
C ILE A 521 19.43 -12.63 -7.86
N PRO A 522 20.21 -12.54 -6.77
CA PRO A 522 19.76 -12.91 -5.43
C PRO A 522 18.89 -11.80 -4.78
N ALA A 523 17.87 -11.33 -5.48
CA ALA A 523 16.92 -10.33 -4.97
C ALA A 523 15.89 -10.94 -4.00
N PHE A 524 15.67 -12.25 -4.09
CA PHE A 524 14.63 -12.95 -3.32
C PHE A 524 15.20 -14.14 -2.53
N PRO A 525 14.62 -14.49 -1.36
CA PRO A 525 15.08 -15.61 -0.55
C PRO A 525 14.98 -16.95 -1.29
N PHE A 526 16.08 -17.69 -1.35
CA PHE A 526 16.22 -18.97 -2.06
C PHE A 526 15.12 -19.99 -1.68
N ASN A 527 14.88 -20.17 -0.38
CA ASN A 527 13.89 -21.14 0.12
C ASN A 527 12.49 -20.78 -0.37
N LEU A 528 12.09 -19.50 -0.27
CA LEU A 528 10.75 -19.05 -0.67
C LEU A 528 10.52 -19.21 -2.18
N LEU A 529 11.54 -18.94 -3.00
CA LEU A 529 11.46 -19.12 -4.44
C LEU A 529 11.14 -20.56 -4.84
N ASN A 530 11.73 -21.56 -4.18
CA ASN A 530 11.52 -22.97 -4.50
C ASN A 530 10.04 -23.37 -4.33
N TYR A 531 9.41 -22.92 -3.24
CA TYR A 531 7.98 -23.13 -3.01
C TYR A 531 7.12 -22.32 -3.97
N ALA A 532 7.48 -21.06 -4.23
CA ALA A 532 6.76 -20.21 -5.17
C ALA A 532 6.71 -20.84 -6.57
N PHE A 533 7.85 -21.29 -7.09
CA PHE A 533 7.89 -21.98 -8.40
C PHE A 533 7.08 -23.28 -8.39
N GLY A 534 7.07 -24.04 -7.29
CA GLY A 534 6.24 -25.24 -7.15
C GLY A 534 4.73 -24.96 -7.21
N LEU A 535 4.29 -23.75 -6.89
CA LEU A 535 2.89 -23.32 -7.01
C LEU A 535 2.50 -22.80 -8.40
N THR A 536 3.47 -22.46 -9.26
CA THR A 536 3.25 -21.97 -10.63
C THR A 536 3.12 -23.09 -11.67
N ARG A 537 2.85 -22.76 -12.94
CA ARG A 537 2.85 -23.69 -14.09
C ARG A 537 4.22 -24.13 -14.61
N VAL A 538 5.34 -23.68 -14.03
CA VAL A 538 6.69 -24.07 -14.50
C VAL A 538 6.86 -25.60 -14.44
N GLY A 539 7.32 -26.22 -15.53
CA GLY A 539 7.61 -27.66 -15.55
C GLY A 539 8.78 -28.04 -14.62
N PHE A 540 8.73 -29.24 -14.04
CA PHE A 540 9.74 -29.73 -13.10
C PHE A 540 11.14 -29.81 -13.73
N VAL A 541 11.25 -30.39 -14.94
CA VAL A 541 12.54 -30.58 -15.63
C VAL A 541 13.21 -29.24 -15.97
N PRO A 542 12.52 -28.26 -16.61
CA PRO A 542 13.09 -26.93 -16.83
C PRO A 542 13.55 -26.23 -15.54
N TYR A 543 12.80 -26.40 -14.44
CA TYR A 543 13.15 -25.82 -13.14
C TYR A 543 14.44 -26.43 -12.56
N VAL A 544 14.58 -27.76 -12.58
CA VAL A 544 15.76 -28.47 -12.05
C VAL A 544 17.00 -28.14 -12.88
N VAL A 545 16.90 -28.19 -14.21
CA VAL A 545 18.03 -27.89 -15.12
C VAL A 545 18.46 -26.44 -14.98
N ALA A 546 17.51 -25.49 -15.01
CA ALA A 546 17.84 -24.07 -14.85
C ALA A 546 18.46 -23.79 -13.47
N THR A 547 17.97 -24.43 -12.41
CA THR A 547 18.50 -24.29 -11.06
C THR A 547 19.93 -24.83 -10.96
N PHE A 548 20.20 -26.03 -11.49
CA PHE A 548 21.54 -26.62 -11.52
C PHE A 548 22.54 -25.73 -12.27
N VAL A 549 22.21 -25.34 -13.50
CA VAL A 549 23.11 -24.58 -14.38
C VAL A 549 23.36 -23.18 -13.85
N CYS A 550 22.32 -22.47 -13.40
CA CYS A 550 22.45 -21.07 -13.01
C CYS A 550 23.03 -20.88 -11.60
N MET A 551 22.94 -21.90 -10.73
CA MET A 551 23.58 -21.86 -9.42
C MET A 551 25.05 -22.27 -9.45
N LEU A 552 25.47 -23.03 -10.47
CA LEU A 552 26.82 -23.59 -10.55
C LEU A 552 27.94 -22.52 -10.46
N PRO A 553 27.88 -21.37 -11.17
CA PRO A 553 28.93 -20.36 -11.07
C PRO A 553 29.08 -19.77 -9.67
N ALA A 554 27.95 -19.48 -9.00
CA ALA A 554 27.95 -18.98 -7.63
C ALA A 554 28.44 -20.05 -6.65
N CYS A 555 28.02 -21.31 -6.83
CA CYS A 555 28.48 -22.45 -6.04
C CYS A 555 30.01 -22.61 -6.12
N ILE A 556 30.57 -22.59 -7.32
CA ILE A 556 32.03 -22.64 -7.54
C ILE A 556 32.73 -21.48 -6.81
N ALA A 557 32.23 -20.25 -6.97
CA ALA A 557 32.81 -19.08 -6.32
C ALA A 557 32.87 -19.22 -4.79
N PHE A 558 31.74 -19.59 -4.17
CA PHE A 558 31.65 -19.73 -2.72
C PHE A 558 32.44 -20.92 -2.18
N ILE A 559 32.46 -22.05 -2.89
CA ILE A 559 33.22 -23.24 -2.48
C ILE A 559 34.72 -23.01 -2.59
N VAL A 560 35.20 -22.42 -3.70
CA VAL A 560 36.62 -22.08 -3.88
C VAL A 560 37.06 -21.08 -2.82
N PHE A 561 36.25 -20.06 -2.54
CA PHE A 561 36.49 -19.11 -1.46
C PHE A 561 36.57 -19.82 -0.10
N SER A 562 35.58 -20.65 0.23
CA SER A 562 35.52 -21.36 1.51
C SER A 562 36.70 -22.32 1.70
N SER A 563 37.05 -23.09 0.67
CA SER A 563 38.19 -24.02 0.70
C SER A 563 39.54 -23.34 0.94
N SER A 564 39.63 -22.03 0.66
CA SER A 564 40.84 -21.22 0.83
C SER A 564 40.80 -20.31 2.07
N LEU A 565 39.71 -20.36 2.85
CA LEU A 565 39.49 -19.46 4.00
C LEU A 565 40.50 -19.68 5.13
N PHE A 566 40.94 -20.93 5.34
CA PHE A 566 41.96 -21.26 6.34
C PHE A 566 43.37 -20.76 5.97
N ASP A 567 43.72 -20.76 4.68
CA ASP A 567 45.00 -20.24 4.18
C ASP A 567 45.10 -18.72 4.40
N LEU A 568 43.96 -18.02 4.26
CA LEU A 568 43.83 -16.58 4.50
C LEU A 568 43.94 -16.24 6.01
N LEU A 569 43.33 -17.05 6.88
CA LEU A 569 43.41 -16.89 8.34
C LEU A 569 44.82 -17.17 8.90
N ARG A 570 45.63 -17.97 8.20
CA ARG A 570 47.05 -18.24 8.52
C ARG A 570 48.03 -17.21 7.93
N GLY A 571 47.54 -16.17 7.26
CA GLY A 571 48.35 -15.04 6.75
C GLY A 571 49.05 -15.28 5.40
N SER A 572 48.79 -16.40 4.72
CA SER A 572 49.35 -16.67 3.39
C SER A 572 48.34 -16.33 2.29
N ILE A 573 48.61 -15.30 1.49
CA ILE A 573 47.78 -14.96 0.32
C ILE A 573 48.14 -15.91 -0.82
N SER A 574 47.48 -17.07 -0.87
CA SER A 574 47.66 -18.02 -1.98
C SER A 574 46.93 -17.51 -3.25
N PRO A 575 47.41 -17.83 -4.47
CA PRO A 575 46.73 -17.48 -5.72
C PRO A 575 45.27 -17.95 -5.79
N ARG A 576 44.91 -19.02 -5.05
CA ARG A 576 43.54 -19.56 -4.97
C ARG A 576 42.60 -18.66 -4.18
N VAL A 577 43.12 -17.96 -3.17
CA VAL A 577 42.37 -16.97 -2.38
C VAL A 577 42.02 -15.75 -3.22
N LEU A 578 43.00 -15.22 -3.97
CA LEU A 578 42.78 -14.10 -4.91
C LEU A 578 41.79 -14.48 -6.02
N LEU A 579 41.87 -15.72 -6.52
CA LEU A 579 40.96 -16.25 -7.53
C LEU A 579 39.53 -16.43 -6.98
N GLY A 580 39.38 -16.90 -5.73
CA GLY A 580 38.10 -17.01 -5.04
C GLY A 580 37.45 -15.64 -4.77
N ILE A 581 38.22 -14.67 -4.27
CA ILE A 581 37.76 -13.28 -4.05
C ILE A 581 37.38 -12.64 -5.40
N GLY A 582 38.19 -12.85 -6.44
CA GLY A 582 37.92 -12.37 -7.80
C GLY A 582 36.65 -12.97 -8.41
N LEU A 583 36.42 -14.28 -8.24
CA LEU A 583 35.20 -14.95 -8.72
C LEU A 583 33.96 -14.48 -7.98
N VAL A 584 34.02 -14.36 -6.64
CA VAL A 584 32.90 -13.86 -5.82
C VAL A 584 32.58 -12.41 -6.18
N GLY A 585 33.61 -11.56 -6.35
CA GLY A 585 33.46 -10.18 -6.81
C GLY A 585 32.81 -10.11 -8.20
N LEU A 586 33.31 -10.90 -9.16
CA LEU A 586 32.77 -10.96 -10.53
C LEU A 586 31.31 -11.43 -10.55
N VAL A 587 30.99 -12.52 -9.86
CA VAL A 587 29.62 -13.07 -9.77
C VAL A 587 28.67 -12.07 -9.09
N SER A 588 29.14 -11.35 -8.08
CA SER A 588 28.35 -10.32 -7.38
C SER A 588 28.16 -9.04 -8.21
N LEU A 589 29.09 -8.72 -9.13
CA LEU A 589 29.04 -7.53 -10.00
C LEU A 589 28.28 -7.75 -11.32
N LEU A 590 28.13 -9.00 -11.78
CA LEU A 590 27.38 -9.35 -13.00
C LEU A 590 25.95 -8.76 -13.07
N PRO A 591 25.15 -8.76 -11.99
CA PRO A 591 23.82 -8.13 -11.98
C PRO A 591 23.87 -6.61 -12.15
N VAL A 592 24.87 -5.95 -11.56
CA VAL A 592 25.04 -4.48 -11.59
C VAL A 592 25.46 -4.01 -12.98
N LEU A 593 26.31 -4.78 -13.67
CA LEU A 593 26.79 -4.48 -15.02
C LEU A 593 25.69 -4.66 -16.07
N LYS A 594 24.86 -5.70 -15.96
CA LYS A 594 23.69 -5.88 -16.85
C LYS A 594 22.56 -4.90 -16.57
N GLY A 595 22.36 -4.46 -15.31
CA GLY A 595 21.39 -3.42 -14.97
C GLY A 595 21.69 -2.07 -15.64
N LYS A 596 22.98 -1.74 -15.86
CA LYS A 596 23.40 -0.54 -16.60
C LYS A 596 23.29 -0.67 -18.12
N LEU A 597 23.49 -1.86 -18.69
CA LEU A 597 23.36 -2.11 -20.13
C LEU A 597 21.91 -2.35 -20.58
N GLY A 598 21.07 -2.95 -19.74
CA GLY A 598 19.64 -3.17 -20.03
C GLY A 598 18.79 -1.90 -19.92
N GLY A 599 19.22 -0.92 -19.12
CA GLY A 599 18.56 0.39 -19.05
C GLY A 599 18.71 1.23 -20.32
N GLN A 600 19.75 0.99 -21.14
CA GLN A 600 19.95 1.72 -22.40
C GLN A 600 19.26 1.07 -23.61
N ALA A 601 18.91 -0.21 -23.55
CA ALA A 601 18.28 -0.92 -24.66
C ALA A 601 16.75 -0.81 -24.68
N ILE A 602 16.12 -0.42 -23.56
CA ILE A 602 14.66 -0.22 -23.47
C ILE A 602 14.27 1.19 -23.98
N ASP A 603 15.13 2.19 -23.80
CA ASP A 603 14.90 3.56 -24.33
C ASP A 603 15.10 3.69 -25.86
N ALA A 604 15.66 2.68 -26.53
CA ALA A 604 15.96 2.74 -27.98
C ALA A 604 14.91 2.08 -28.89
N LYS A 605 13.79 1.59 -28.33
CA LYS A 605 12.70 0.93 -29.10
C LYS A 605 11.34 1.63 -29.01
N GLU A 606 11.27 2.79 -28.38
CA GLU A 606 10.08 3.66 -28.35
C GLU A 606 10.35 5.02 -29.02
N HIS A 607 10.85 4.97 -30.26
CA HIS A 607 10.78 6.06 -31.22
C HIS A 607 10.06 5.60 -32.47
#